data_AF-A0A3C1PPK7-F1
#
_entry.id   AF-A0A3C1PPK7-F1
#
_cell.length_a   1.000
_cell.length_b   1.000
_cell.length_c   1.000
_cell.angle_alpha   90.00
_cell.angle_beta   90.00
_cell.angle_gamma   90.00
#
_symmetry.space_group_name_H-M   'P 1'
#
loop_
_entity.id
_entity.type
_entity.pdbx_description
1 polymer ?
#
loop_
_entity_poly.entity_id
_entity_poly.type
_entity_poly.pdbx_seq_one_letter_code
_entity_poly.pdbx_strand_id
1 'polypeptide(L)' 'KWHFGDGNSSEEQNPTYTYKQSGTYYVCLTVSNIENGCKHVFCREITVK' A
#
# COMPACT_ATOMS: atom_id res chain seq x y z
N LYS A 1 4.00 -4.14 -4.68
CA LYS A 1 2.55 -3.86 -4.73
C LYS A 1 2.12 -3.07 -3.49
N TRP A 2 1.56 -1.90 -3.69
CA TRP A 2 0.97 -1.05 -2.66
C TRP A 2 -0.53 -1.32 -2.53
N HIS A 3 -1.04 -1.32 -1.30
CA HIS A 3 -2.45 -1.32 -0.95
C HIS A 3 -2.73 -0.09 -0.10
N PHE A 4 -3.67 0.76 -0.53
CA PHE A 4 -3.91 2.06 0.13
C PHE A 4 -4.97 1.98 1.25
N GLY A 5 -5.58 0.82 1.47
CA GLY A 5 -6.54 0.61 2.56
C GLY A 5 -7.97 1.10 2.25
N ASP A 6 -8.20 1.69 1.08
CA ASP A 6 -9.52 2.14 0.58
C ASP A 6 -10.07 1.26 -0.55
N GLY A 7 -9.45 0.10 -0.78
CA GLY A 7 -9.75 -0.81 -1.88
C GLY A 7 -8.86 -0.62 -3.11
N ASN A 8 -8.12 0.48 -3.22
CA ASN A 8 -7.21 0.73 -4.34
C ASN A 8 -5.80 0.18 -4.07
N SER A 9 -5.07 -0.09 -5.16
CA SER A 9 -3.70 -0.64 -5.13
C SER A 9 -2.87 -0.11 -6.29
N SER A 10 -1.54 -0.20 -6.19
CA SER A 10 -0.61 0.14 -7.27
C SER A 10 0.52 -0.90 -7.38
N GLU A 11 0.97 -1.17 -8.61
CA GLU A 11 2.15 -1.99 -8.90
C GLU A 11 3.42 -1.16 -9.06
N GLU A 12 3.30 0.18 -9.13
CA GLU A 12 4.46 1.07 -9.21
C GLU A 12 5.30 0.98 -7.93
N GLN A 13 6.61 1.15 -8.06
CA GLN A 13 7.52 1.14 -6.91
C GLN A 13 7.27 2.36 -6.00
N ASN A 14 7.08 3.53 -6.61
CA ASN A 14 6.91 4.82 -5.93
C ASN A 14 5.66 5.57 -6.47
N PRO A 15 4.45 5.08 -6.18
CA PRO A 15 3.23 5.72 -6.67
C PRO A 15 2.97 7.04 -5.93
N THR A 16 2.37 8.00 -6.63
CA THR A 16 1.67 9.12 -6.00
C THR A 16 0.17 8.80 -5.97
N TYR A 17 -0.44 8.82 -4.78
CA TYR A 17 -1.85 8.49 -4.60
C TYR A 17 -2.57 9.55 -3.76
N THR A 18 -3.78 9.91 -4.17
CA THR A 18 -4.62 10.92 -3.50
C THR A 18 -5.91 10.29 -3.02
N TYR A 19 -6.17 10.37 -1.72
CA TYR A 19 -7.42 9.90 -1.11
C TYR A 19 -8.56 10.87 -1.40
N LYS A 20 -9.72 10.33 -1.79
CA LYS A 20 -10.93 11.13 -2.10
C LYS A 20 -11.74 11.51 -0.86
N GLN A 21 -11.59 10.77 0.22
CA GLN A 21 -12.34 10.96 1.46
C GLN A 21 -11.35 11.09 2.61
N SER A 22 -11.75 11.84 3.64
CA SER A 22 -11.05 11.84 4.91
C SER A 22 -11.33 10.54 5.66
N GLY A 23 -10.38 10.13 6.49
CA GLY A 23 -10.45 8.86 7.20
C GLY A 23 -9.08 8.33 7.59
N THR A 24 -9.10 7.25 8.36
CA THR A 24 -7.90 6.51 8.72
C THR A 24 -7.75 5.32 7.79
N TYR A 25 -6.56 5.18 7.19
CA TYR A 25 -6.25 4.15 6.21
C TYR A 25 -5.03 3.33 6.63
N TYR A 26 -5.12 2.02 6.43
CA TYR A 26 -4.00 1.09 6.59
C TYR A 26 -3.31 0.88 5.24
N VAL A 27 -2.18 1.56 5.06
CA VAL A 27 -1.37 1.45 3.85
C VAL A 27 -0.39 0.30 4.01
N CYS A 28 -0.43 -0.67 3.10
CA CYS A 28 0.45 -1.84 3.12
C CYS A 28 1.28 -1.94 1.85
N LEU A 29 2.59 -2.06 1.99
CA LEU A 29 3.51 -2.44 0.93
C LEU A 29 3.78 -3.94 1.01
N THR A 30 3.41 -4.65 -0.05
CA THR A 30 3.84 -6.02 -0.30
C THR A 30 5.04 -6.02 -1.23
N VAL A 31 6.16 -6.57 -0.74
CA VAL A 31 7.35 -6.87 -1.53
C VAL A 31 7.41 -8.39 -1.71
N SER A 32 7.59 -8.84 -2.95
CA SER A 32 7.77 -10.24 -3.28
C SER A 32 8.99 -10.40 -4.15
N ASN A 33 9.89 -11.30 -3.76
CA ASN A 33 10.96 -11.76 -4.63
C ASN A 33 10.49 -13.03 -5.34
N ILE A 34 10.42 -12.94 -6.67
CA ILE A 34 9.90 -14.02 -7.54
C ILE A 34 10.89 -15.19 -7.61
N GLU A 35 12.20 -14.94 -7.45
CA GLU A 35 13.24 -15.96 -7.61
C GLU A 35 13.27 -16.95 -6.43
N ASN A 36 13.00 -16.48 -5.21
CA ASN A 36 13.01 -17.31 -4.00
C ASN A 36 11.62 -17.45 -3.34
N GLY A 37 10.59 -16.82 -3.90
CA GLY A 37 9.23 -16.83 -3.38
C GLY A 37 9.05 -16.09 -2.05
N CYS A 38 10.06 -15.38 -1.55
CA CYS A 38 9.93 -14.65 -0.29
C CYS A 38 8.98 -13.46 -0.47
N LYS A 39 7.98 -13.39 0.40
CA LYS A 39 7.04 -12.26 0.48
C LYS A 39 7.16 -11.60 1.83
N HIS A 40 7.24 -10.28 1.84
CA HIS A 40 7.21 -9.46 3.03
C HIS A 40 6.12 -8.40 2.90
N VAL A 41 5.44 -8.11 4.00
CA VAL A 41 4.37 -7.12 4.05
C VAL A 41 4.67 -6.15 5.18
N PHE A 42 4.72 -4.86 4.84
CA PHE A 42 4.88 -3.78 5.79
C PHE A 42 3.65 -2.88 5.73
N CYS A 43 3.03 -2.63 6.88
CA CYS A 43 1.83 -1.80 6.96
C CYS A 43 2.04 -0.60 7.89
N ARG A 44 1.39 0.51 7.54
CA ARG A 44 1.37 1.74 8.32
C ARG A 44 -0.01 2.36 8.30
N GLU A 45 -0.46 2.83 9.45
CA GLU A 45 -1.67 3.63 9.57
C GLU A 45 -1.38 5.11 9.26
N ILE A 46 -2.25 5.74 8.47
CA ILE A 46 -2.25 7.18 8.22
C ILE A 46 -3.65 7.75 8.38
N THR A 47 -3.75 9.02 8.75
CA THR A 47 -5.02 9.75 8.81
C THR A 47 -5.03 10.86 7.77
N VAL A 48 -6.01 10.81 6.88
CA VAL A 48 -6.33 11.86 5.92
C VAL A 48 -7.44 12.72 6.51
N LYS A 49 -7.26 14.04 6.50
CA LYS A 49 -8.23 15.01 7.03
C LYS A 49 -8.81 15.85 5.91
#